data_AF-A0A7X7H045-F1
#
_entry.id   AF-A0A7X7H045-F1
#
_cell.length_a   1.000
_cell.length_b   1.000
_cell.length_c   1.000
_cell.angle_alpha   90.00
_cell.angle_beta   90.00
_cell.angle_gamma   90.00
#
_symmetry.space_group_name_H-M   'P 1'
#
loop_
_entity.id
_entity.type
_entity.pdbx_description
1 polymer ?
#
loop_
_entity_poly.entity_id
_entity_poly.type
_entity_poly.pdbx_seq_one_letter_code
_entity_poly.pdbx_strand_id
1 'polypeptide(L)'
;MLRSQPSPSTTAEVLVPVAHESRTIRSDGAALADIARAGDDEQNRGYRAFWSFDLSDLRGASVSSATLEFGTGAVVASHDLDESGFAEQGPSSKLWTQLNGLRIYQVRYLPDGLPQYDPERTSELTQAALFEAPTRIDVTNLVKAYAAAGEAERLQVMAAFQRDTNPNMFAEYITWTSVRLAIVYAPD
;
A
#
# COMPACT_ATOMS: atom_id res chain seq x y z
N MET A 1 35.37 -25.52 -28.68
CA MET A 1 34.16 -25.86 -27.90
C MET A 1 33.75 -24.63 -27.11
N LEU A 2 32.70 -23.91 -27.52
CA LEU A 2 32.12 -22.86 -26.69
C LEU A 2 31.21 -23.55 -25.67
N ARG A 3 31.52 -23.40 -24.38
CA ARG A 3 30.59 -23.76 -23.31
C ARG A 3 29.51 -22.69 -23.28
N SER A 4 28.29 -23.03 -23.67
CA SER A 4 27.12 -22.20 -23.39
C SER A 4 27.02 -22.05 -21.88
N GLN A 5 27.22 -20.84 -21.38
CA GLN A 5 26.84 -20.49 -20.01
C GLN A 5 25.32 -20.71 -19.88
N PRO A 6 24.83 -21.35 -18.80
CA PRO A 6 23.39 -21.36 -18.54
C PRO A 6 22.94 -19.91 -18.38
N SER A 7 21.88 -19.52 -19.09
CA SER A 7 21.23 -18.22 -18.88
C SER A 7 20.86 -18.09 -17.40
N PRO A 8 21.03 -16.91 -16.78
CA PRO A 8 20.60 -16.71 -15.40
C PRO A 8 19.11 -17.04 -15.30
N SER A 9 18.75 -17.96 -14.41
CA SER A 9 17.37 -18.38 -14.19
C SER A 9 16.62 -17.24 -13.52
N THR A 10 15.56 -16.76 -14.16
CA THR A 10 14.65 -15.78 -13.58
C THR A 10 13.84 -16.42 -12.45
N THR A 11 13.78 -15.74 -11.30
CA THR A 11 12.98 -16.08 -10.12
C THR A 11 11.72 -15.22 -10.10
N ALA A 12 10.57 -15.85 -9.82
CA ALA A 12 9.33 -15.16 -9.51
C ALA A 12 9.00 -15.40 -8.03
N GLU A 13 8.79 -14.32 -7.29
CA GLU A 13 8.61 -14.33 -5.85
C GLU A 13 7.44 -13.44 -5.45
N VAL A 14 6.73 -13.83 -4.39
CA VAL A 14 5.64 -13.04 -3.81
C VAL A 14 5.97 -12.80 -2.34
N LEU A 15 6.34 -11.56 -2.03
CA LEU A 15 6.64 -11.13 -0.69
C LEU A 15 5.36 -10.74 0.04
N VAL A 16 5.26 -11.18 1.29
CA VAL A 16 4.21 -10.74 2.23
C VAL A 16 4.76 -9.65 3.16
N PRO A 17 3.93 -8.74 3.66
CA PRO A 17 4.37 -7.71 4.57
C PRO A 17 4.93 -8.30 5.86
N VAL A 18 6.00 -7.70 6.39
CA VAL A 18 6.57 -8.04 7.68
C VAL A 18 5.59 -7.63 8.77
N ALA A 19 5.00 -8.61 9.45
CA ALA A 19 3.81 -8.40 10.29
C ALA A 19 4.00 -7.42 11.45
N HIS A 20 5.19 -7.37 12.07
CA HIS A 20 5.45 -6.46 13.19
C HIS A 20 5.80 -5.02 12.73
N GLU A 21 6.16 -4.85 11.46
CA GLU A 21 6.46 -3.57 10.81
C GLU A 21 5.23 -3.00 10.05
N SER A 22 4.16 -3.79 9.94
CA SER A 22 2.96 -3.50 9.14
C SER A 22 1.74 -3.38 10.05
N ARG A 23 1.21 -2.16 10.21
CA ARG A 23 0.13 -1.84 11.15
C ARG A 23 -0.76 -0.74 10.58
N THR A 24 -1.97 -0.62 11.12
CA THR A 24 -2.73 0.62 10.98
C THR A 24 -2.41 1.56 12.12
N ILE A 25 -2.15 2.82 11.80
CA ILE A 25 -1.93 3.89 12.78
C ILE A 25 -3.15 4.81 12.75
N ARG A 26 -3.75 5.05 13.92
CA ARG A 26 -4.84 6.00 14.10
C ARG A 26 -4.28 7.39 14.41
N SER A 27 -5.06 8.44 14.15
CA SER A 27 -4.66 9.84 14.34
C SER A 27 -4.27 10.20 15.78
N ASP A 28 -4.65 9.41 16.79
CA ASP A 28 -4.21 9.55 18.18
C ASP A 28 -2.91 8.80 18.51
N GLY A 29 -2.27 8.20 17.51
CA GLY A 29 -1.02 7.44 17.64
C GLY A 29 -1.20 5.97 18.01
N ALA A 30 -2.44 5.49 18.17
CA ALA A 30 -2.68 4.07 18.45
C ALA A 30 -2.29 3.20 17.25
N ALA A 31 -1.45 2.18 17.52
CA ALA A 31 -1.10 1.16 16.53
C ALA A 31 -2.04 -0.05 16.66
N LEU A 32 -2.69 -0.40 15.56
CA LEU A 32 -3.68 -1.47 15.47
C LEU A 32 -3.10 -2.63 14.66
N ALA A 33 -3.05 -3.79 15.30
CA ALA A 33 -2.40 -5.00 14.80
C ALA A 33 -3.24 -5.80 13.81
N ASP A 34 -4.54 -5.86 14.05
CA ASP A 34 -5.45 -6.82 13.40
C ASP A 34 -6.30 -6.17 12.30
N ILE A 35 -5.98 -4.92 11.95
CA ILE A 35 -6.74 -4.13 11.00
C ILE A 35 -5.76 -3.48 10.02
N ALA A 36 -5.94 -3.74 8.73
CA ALA A 36 -5.32 -2.98 7.65
C ALA A 36 -6.39 -2.05 7.07
N ARG A 37 -6.41 -0.78 7.52
CA ARG A 37 -7.44 0.23 7.20
C ARG A 37 -6.83 1.59 6.89
N ALA A 38 -7.44 2.28 5.92
CA ALA A 38 -7.27 3.72 5.68
C ALA A 38 -8.64 4.40 5.60
N GLY A 39 -8.77 5.63 6.10
CA GLY A 39 -10.04 6.36 6.18
C GLY A 39 -10.25 7.00 7.55
N ASP A 40 -11.47 7.09 8.02
CA ASP A 40 -11.82 7.50 9.38
C ASP A 40 -12.85 6.55 10.04
N ASP A 41 -13.29 6.90 11.25
CA ASP A 41 -14.38 6.25 11.95
C ASP A 41 -15.49 7.24 12.34
N GLU A 42 -16.55 6.73 12.96
CA GLU A 42 -17.67 7.51 13.53
C GLU A 42 -17.26 8.54 14.60
N GLN A 43 -16.03 8.48 15.12
CA GLN A 43 -15.46 9.51 15.99
C GLN A 43 -14.54 10.48 15.23
N ASN A 44 -14.55 10.45 13.89
CA ASN A 44 -13.72 11.25 13.00
C ASN A 44 -12.21 11.06 13.25
N ARG A 45 -11.80 9.87 13.71
CA ARG A 45 -10.39 9.53 13.90
C ARG A 45 -9.85 8.93 12.62
N GLY A 46 -8.87 9.58 12.01
CA GLY A 46 -8.23 9.11 10.80
C GLY A 46 -7.41 7.83 11.04
N TYR A 47 -7.29 7.01 10.01
CA TYR A 47 -6.55 5.76 9.96
C TYR A 47 -5.68 5.72 8.71
N ARG A 48 -4.48 5.19 8.87
CA ARG A 48 -3.54 4.95 7.76
C ARG A 48 -2.98 3.54 7.89
N ALA A 49 -2.93 2.81 6.79
CA ALA A 49 -2.40 1.46 6.76
C ALA A 49 -0.95 1.47 6.27
N PHE A 50 -0.08 0.75 6.95
CA PHE A 50 1.33 0.61 6.61
C PHE A 50 1.69 -0.85 6.33
N TRP A 51 2.50 -1.07 5.31
CA TRP A 51 3.07 -2.36 4.96
C TRP A 51 4.56 -2.22 4.68
N SER A 52 5.36 -3.09 5.28
CA SER A 52 6.81 -3.15 5.05
C SER A 52 7.18 -4.46 4.39
N PHE A 53 8.05 -4.42 3.38
CA PHE A 53 8.53 -5.59 2.64
C PHE A 53 10.05 -5.70 2.78
N ASP A 54 10.52 -6.91 3.08
CA ASP A 54 11.94 -7.25 3.10
C ASP A 54 12.45 -7.45 1.67
N LEU A 55 13.37 -6.60 1.23
CA LEU A 55 13.99 -6.66 -0.09
C LEU A 55 15.46 -7.12 -0.02
N SER A 56 15.91 -7.69 1.10
CA SER A 56 17.30 -8.12 1.32
C SER A 56 17.83 -8.99 0.18
N ASP A 57 16.99 -9.90 -0.30
CA ASP A 57 17.34 -10.93 -1.29
C ASP A 57 17.45 -10.37 -2.71
N LEU A 58 17.04 -9.12 -2.91
CA LEU A 58 17.12 -8.42 -4.19
C LEU A 58 18.40 -7.59 -4.34
N ARG A 59 19.30 -7.61 -3.35
CA ARG A 59 20.55 -6.84 -3.39
C ARG A 59 21.37 -7.24 -4.63
N GLY A 60 21.61 -6.29 -5.52
CA GLY A 60 22.32 -6.51 -6.78
C GLY A 60 21.52 -7.27 -7.84
N ALA A 61 20.30 -7.73 -7.55
CA ALA A 61 19.51 -8.49 -8.51
C ALA A 61 19.02 -7.62 -9.67
N SER A 62 18.95 -8.21 -10.87
CA SER A 62 18.32 -7.60 -12.03
C SER A 62 16.80 -7.79 -11.98
N VAL A 63 16.10 -6.81 -11.40
CA VAL A 63 14.64 -6.80 -11.30
C VAL A 63 14.01 -6.53 -12.67
N SER A 64 13.13 -7.41 -13.12
CA SER A 64 12.39 -7.31 -14.38
C SER A 64 11.03 -6.64 -14.20
N SER A 65 10.29 -7.03 -13.16
CA SER A 65 9.01 -6.41 -12.78
C SER A 65 8.80 -6.46 -11.26
N ALA A 66 8.06 -5.50 -10.73
CA ALA A 66 7.55 -5.53 -9.36
C ALA A 66 6.17 -4.86 -9.29
N THR A 67 5.20 -5.50 -8.64
CA THR A 67 3.81 -5.02 -8.54
C THR A 67 3.28 -5.22 -7.12
N LEU A 68 2.74 -4.16 -6.53
CA LEU A 68 1.93 -4.28 -5.32
C LEU A 68 0.54 -4.80 -5.72
N GLU A 69 0.13 -5.91 -5.12
CA GLU A 69 -1.17 -6.53 -5.33
C GLU A 69 -2.03 -6.38 -4.07
N PHE A 70 -3.28 -5.97 -4.24
CA PHE A 70 -4.20 -5.65 -3.15
C PHE A 70 -5.44 -6.53 -3.20
N GLY A 71 -5.70 -7.25 -2.10
CA GLY A 71 -6.97 -7.88 -1.82
C GLY A 71 -7.83 -6.95 -0.97
N THR A 72 -8.89 -6.39 -1.56
CA THR A 72 -9.84 -5.53 -0.83
C THR A 72 -10.63 -6.38 0.16
N GLY A 73 -10.81 -5.85 1.37
CA GLY A 73 -11.70 -6.42 2.39
C GLY A 73 -13.09 -5.81 2.32
N ALA A 74 -13.23 -4.62 2.88
CA ALA A 74 -14.48 -3.86 2.89
C ALA A 74 -14.24 -2.42 2.44
N VAL A 75 -15.25 -1.82 1.83
CA VAL A 75 -15.33 -0.38 1.58
C VAL A 75 -16.59 0.13 2.28
N VAL A 76 -16.44 1.13 3.14
CA VAL A 76 -17.53 1.79 3.87
C VAL A 76 -17.51 3.26 3.46
N ALA A 77 -18.65 3.71 2.95
CA ALA A 77 -18.89 5.09 2.53
C ALA A 77 -19.87 5.76 3.50
N SER A 78 -19.73 7.08 3.69
CA SER A 78 -20.70 7.87 4.45
C SER A 78 -22.07 7.84 3.76
N HIS A 79 -23.12 7.77 4.56
CA HIS A 79 -24.51 7.64 4.12
C HIS A 79 -25.14 8.99 3.70
N ASP A 80 -24.48 10.12 3.98
CA ASP A 80 -25.04 11.48 3.77
C ASP A 80 -24.84 12.02 2.34
N LEU A 81 -25.23 11.25 1.31
CA LEU A 81 -25.40 11.78 -0.05
C LEU A 81 -26.67 11.24 -0.73
N ASP A 82 -27.81 11.67 -0.22
CA ASP A 82 -29.00 11.95 -1.02
C ASP A 82 -28.81 13.29 -1.74
N GLU A 83 -28.45 13.26 -3.03
CA GLU A 83 -29.06 14.18 -4.00
C GLU A 83 -28.90 13.81 -5.48
N SER A 84 -27.97 12.94 -5.93
CA SER A 84 -27.93 12.54 -7.36
C SER A 84 -26.98 11.38 -7.70
N GLY A 85 -27.27 10.15 -7.28
CA GLY A 85 -26.52 9.01 -7.81
C GLY A 85 -27.04 7.66 -7.39
N PHE A 86 -27.92 7.09 -8.20
CA PHE A 86 -28.33 5.69 -8.08
C PHE A 86 -27.10 4.78 -7.95
N ALA A 87 -27.07 3.95 -6.90
CA ALA A 87 -26.19 2.80 -6.84
C ALA A 87 -26.59 1.84 -7.96
N GLU A 88 -25.95 1.94 -9.12
CA GLU A 88 -26.10 0.96 -10.19
C GLU A 88 -25.63 -0.42 -9.70
N GLN A 89 -26.46 -1.43 -9.99
CA GLN A 89 -26.39 -2.76 -9.41
C GLN A 89 -25.07 -3.50 -9.72
N GLY A 90 -24.48 -4.06 -8.67
CA GLY A 90 -23.30 -4.92 -8.66
C GLY A 90 -22.43 -4.61 -7.45
N PRO A 91 -21.63 -5.56 -6.91
CA PRO A 91 -20.63 -5.21 -5.89
C PRO A 91 -19.54 -4.38 -6.56
N SER A 92 -19.72 -3.06 -6.60
CA SER A 92 -18.69 -2.12 -7.04
C SER A 92 -17.91 -1.67 -5.81
N SER A 93 -16.62 -2.00 -5.75
CA SER A 93 -15.68 -1.54 -4.70
C SER A 93 -15.25 -0.09 -4.93
N LYS A 94 -16.19 0.78 -5.31
CA LYS A 94 -15.94 2.19 -5.55
C LYS A 94 -15.76 2.90 -4.21
N LEU A 95 -14.72 3.72 -4.10
CA LEU A 95 -14.40 4.53 -2.94
C LEU A 95 -15.22 5.83 -2.99
N TRP A 96 -16.53 5.72 -2.79
CA TRP A 96 -17.44 6.88 -2.69
C TRP A 96 -17.29 7.55 -1.33
N THR A 97 -16.15 8.20 -1.11
CA THR A 97 -15.84 8.90 0.14
C THR A 97 -15.70 10.39 -0.09
N GLN A 98 -16.06 11.19 0.91
CA GLN A 98 -15.80 12.62 0.98
C GLN A 98 -14.36 12.92 1.45
N LEU A 99 -13.51 11.88 1.52
CA LEU A 99 -12.12 11.93 1.93
C LEU A 99 -11.14 12.27 0.77
N ASN A 100 -11.68 12.70 -0.38
CA ASN A 100 -10.93 13.25 -1.51
C ASN A 100 -9.96 12.24 -2.18
N GLY A 101 -10.36 10.96 -2.20
CA GLY A 101 -9.67 9.87 -2.89
C GLY A 101 -8.47 9.29 -2.12
N LEU A 102 -8.18 8.02 -2.41
CA LEU A 102 -7.10 7.26 -1.79
C LEU A 102 -5.79 7.47 -2.55
N ARG A 103 -4.67 7.56 -1.83
CA ARG A 103 -3.32 7.57 -2.38
C ARG A 103 -2.48 6.49 -1.72
N ILE A 104 -1.55 5.94 -2.50
CA ILE A 104 -0.52 5.03 -1.98
C ILE A 104 0.82 5.75 -2.06
N TYR A 105 1.56 5.73 -0.96
CA TYR A 105 2.82 6.44 -0.78
C TYR A 105 3.94 5.47 -0.44
N GLN A 106 5.15 5.75 -0.93
CA GLN A 106 6.35 5.28 -0.26
C GLN A 106 6.61 6.19 0.94
N VAL A 107 6.89 5.60 2.09
CA VAL A 107 7.27 6.34 3.30
C VAL A 107 8.63 5.88 3.76
N ARG A 108 9.31 6.72 4.55
CA ARG A 108 10.59 6.37 5.12
C ARG A 108 10.44 5.23 6.13
N TYR A 109 11.19 4.15 5.92
CA TYR A 109 11.32 3.07 6.89
C TYR A 109 12.03 3.52 8.17
N LEU A 110 11.53 3.09 9.33
CA LEU A 110 12.10 3.36 10.65
C LEU A 110 12.53 2.02 11.29
N PRO A 111 13.84 1.75 11.45
CA PRO A 111 14.30 0.48 12.03
C PRO A 111 13.85 0.24 13.48
N ASP A 112 13.70 1.33 14.25
CA ASP A 112 13.44 1.27 15.69
C ASP A 112 11.95 1.42 16.06
N GLY A 113 11.03 1.40 15.08
CA GLY A 113 9.62 1.56 15.39
C GLY A 113 8.67 1.64 14.20
N LEU A 114 7.37 1.71 14.51
CA LEU A 114 6.34 1.93 13.51
C LEU A 114 6.35 3.40 13.05
N PRO A 115 5.91 3.67 11.82
CA PRO A 115 5.62 5.02 11.39
C PRO A 115 4.65 5.72 12.33
N GLN A 116 4.87 7.02 12.55
CA GLN A 116 3.84 7.87 13.14
C GLN A 116 2.67 8.02 12.18
N TYR A 117 1.58 8.64 12.63
CA TYR A 117 0.41 8.87 11.78
C TYR A 117 0.75 9.67 10.51
N ASP A 118 1.58 10.71 10.63
CA ASP A 118 2.07 11.54 9.52
C ASP A 118 3.58 11.36 9.32
N PRO A 119 4.05 10.24 8.74
CA PRO A 119 5.46 10.07 8.46
C PRO A 119 5.86 10.88 7.22
N GLU A 120 7.17 11.08 7.08
CA GLU A 120 7.75 11.64 5.86
C GLU A 120 7.41 10.76 4.64
N ARG A 121 6.76 11.36 3.65
CA ARG A 121 6.39 10.71 2.39
C ARG A 121 7.52 10.93 1.39
N THR A 122 8.15 9.84 0.95
CA THR A 122 9.28 9.90 0.02
C THR A 122 8.81 10.01 -1.43
N SER A 123 7.71 9.33 -1.78
CA SER A 123 7.12 9.41 -3.12
C SER A 123 5.64 9.01 -3.12
N GLU A 124 4.90 9.41 -4.16
CA GLU A 124 3.55 8.91 -4.45
C GLU A 124 3.65 7.75 -5.45
N LEU A 125 3.08 6.60 -5.11
CA LEU A 125 3.07 5.40 -5.97
C LEU A 125 1.87 5.39 -6.93
N THR A 126 0.86 6.21 -6.64
CA THR A 126 -0.30 6.42 -7.50
C THR A 126 -0.17 7.76 -8.23
N GLN A 127 -0.43 7.79 -9.54
CA GLN A 127 -0.39 9.03 -10.34
C GLN A 127 -1.50 10.02 -9.94
N ALA A 128 -2.70 9.51 -9.66
CA ALA A 128 -3.88 10.27 -9.28
C ALA A 128 -4.55 9.68 -8.04
N ALA A 129 -5.49 10.43 -7.47
CA ALA A 129 -6.34 9.94 -6.39
C ALA A 129 -7.16 8.76 -6.91
N LEU A 130 -7.20 7.68 -6.14
CA LEU A 130 -7.99 6.51 -6.46
C LEU A 130 -9.40 6.68 -5.88
N PHE A 131 -10.39 6.52 -6.76
CA PHE A 131 -11.82 6.48 -6.40
C PHE A 131 -12.40 5.07 -6.54
N GLU A 132 -11.54 4.09 -6.80
CA GLU A 132 -11.84 2.67 -6.80
C GLU A 132 -10.78 1.96 -5.97
N ALA A 133 -11.15 0.84 -5.34
CA ALA A 133 -10.21 0.07 -4.56
C ALA A 133 -9.03 -0.39 -5.46
N PRO A 134 -7.77 -0.12 -5.07
CA PRO A 134 -6.63 -0.56 -5.86
C PRO A 134 -6.61 -2.08 -5.92
N THR A 135 -6.21 -2.60 -7.08
CA THR A 135 -5.93 -4.03 -7.28
C THR A 135 -4.46 -4.26 -7.54
N ARG A 136 -3.85 -3.40 -8.37
CA ARG A 136 -2.43 -3.47 -8.75
C ARG A 136 -1.81 -2.09 -8.90
N ILE A 137 -0.58 -1.94 -8.41
CA ILE A 137 0.25 -0.75 -8.62
C ILE A 137 1.64 -1.20 -9.06
N ASP A 138 2.11 -0.73 -10.21
CA ASP A 138 3.45 -0.98 -10.70
C ASP A 138 4.48 -0.19 -9.88
N VAL A 139 5.42 -0.91 -9.27
CA VAL A 139 6.52 -0.35 -8.46
C VAL A 139 7.87 -0.82 -8.98
N THR A 140 7.94 -1.30 -10.23
CA THR A 140 9.14 -1.89 -10.85
C THR A 140 10.35 -0.97 -10.75
N ASN A 141 10.20 0.31 -11.11
CA ASN A 141 11.31 1.27 -11.08
C ASN A 141 11.79 1.57 -9.65
N LEU A 142 10.87 1.56 -8.69
CA LEU A 142 11.21 1.73 -7.28
C LEU A 142 12.05 0.54 -6.79
N VAL A 143 11.57 -0.68 -7.00
CA VAL A 143 12.26 -1.90 -6.56
C VAL A 143 13.61 -2.07 -7.27
N LYS A 144 13.73 -1.68 -8.55
CA LYS A 144 15.02 -1.59 -9.26
C LYS A 144 16.01 -0.66 -8.56
N ALA A 145 15.55 0.52 -8.13
CA ALA A 145 16.42 1.47 -7.43
C ALA A 145 16.90 0.91 -6.08
N TYR A 146 16.03 0.19 -5.36
CA TYR A 146 16.38 -0.51 -4.13
C TYR A 146 17.44 -1.60 -4.37
N ALA A 147 17.21 -2.47 -5.36
CA ALA A 147 18.14 -3.54 -5.74
C ALA A 147 19.53 -3.00 -6.11
N ALA A 148 19.57 -1.92 -6.89
CA ALA A 148 20.81 -1.28 -7.36
C ALA A 148 21.56 -0.50 -6.26
N ALA A 149 20.84 0.15 -5.34
CA ALA A 149 21.45 0.88 -4.24
C ALA A 149 22.17 -0.05 -3.26
N GLY A 150 21.64 -1.27 -3.07
CA GLY A 150 22.23 -2.28 -2.17
C GLY A 150 22.24 -1.92 -0.68
N GLU A 151 21.60 -0.80 -0.30
CA GLU A 151 21.63 -0.23 1.05
C GLU A 151 20.26 -0.20 1.75
N ALA A 152 19.14 -0.21 1.01
CA ALA A 152 17.81 -0.18 1.60
C ALA A 152 17.18 -1.58 1.54
N GLU A 153 17.06 -2.25 2.68
CA GLU A 153 16.49 -3.61 2.78
C GLU A 153 14.98 -3.61 2.99
N ARG A 154 14.36 -2.44 3.16
CA ARG A 154 12.95 -2.31 3.54
C ARG A 154 12.22 -1.31 2.66
N LEU A 155 11.23 -1.79 1.93
CA LEU A 155 10.24 -0.94 1.27
C LEU A 155 9.04 -0.78 2.19
N GLN A 156 8.80 0.44 2.67
CA GLN A 156 7.61 0.76 3.46
C GLN A 156 6.61 1.59 2.65
N VAL A 157 5.37 1.14 2.65
CA VAL A 157 4.26 1.70 1.88
C VAL A 157 3.14 2.10 2.82
N MET A 158 2.50 3.24 2.54
CA MET A 158 1.35 3.76 3.28
C MET A 158 0.15 3.93 2.34
N ALA A 159 -1.03 3.48 2.79
CA ALA A 159 -2.30 3.89 2.22
C ALA A 159 -2.97 4.95 3.10
N ALA A 160 -3.35 6.07 2.50
CA ALA A 160 -4.05 7.16 3.17
C ALA A 160 -5.01 7.86 2.19
N PHE A 161 -6.14 8.33 2.70
CA PHE A 161 -6.96 9.28 1.95
C PHE A 161 -6.33 10.67 1.99
N GLN A 162 -6.61 11.50 0.97
CA GLN A 162 -6.06 12.85 0.89
C GLN A 162 -6.60 13.79 1.97
N ARG A 163 -7.82 13.52 2.45
CA ARG A 163 -8.40 14.18 3.63
C ARG A 163 -8.47 13.15 4.77
N ASP A 164 -7.93 13.51 5.93
CA ASP A 164 -7.83 12.60 7.08
C ASP A 164 -9.18 12.19 7.65
N THR A 165 -10.13 13.13 7.69
CA THR A 165 -11.49 12.87 8.12
C THR A 165 -12.46 13.88 7.51
N ASN A 166 -13.71 13.48 7.41
CA ASN A 166 -14.83 14.39 7.23
C ASN A 166 -15.59 14.45 8.55
N PRO A 167 -15.73 15.62 9.22
CA PRO A 167 -16.32 15.71 10.55
C PRO A 167 -17.86 15.60 10.52
N ASN A 168 -18.36 14.51 9.93
CA ASN A 168 -19.77 14.16 9.79
C ASN A 168 -20.19 13.06 10.79
N MET A 169 -19.25 12.51 11.57
CA MET A 169 -19.49 11.40 12.51
C MET A 169 -19.94 10.09 11.84
N PHE A 170 -19.61 9.92 10.56
CA PHE A 170 -19.79 8.68 9.82
C PHE A 170 -18.42 8.10 9.45
N ALA A 171 -18.31 6.77 9.54
CA ALA A 171 -17.08 6.10 9.16
C ALA A 171 -16.96 6.01 7.63
N GLU A 172 -15.84 6.48 7.09
CA GLU A 172 -15.49 6.40 5.67
C GLU A 172 -14.14 5.70 5.55
N TYR A 173 -14.11 4.44 5.12
CA TYR A 173 -12.86 3.69 5.07
C TYR A 173 -12.82 2.55 4.06
N ILE A 174 -11.60 2.14 3.73
CA ILE A 174 -11.30 0.87 3.06
C ILE A 174 -10.47 0.00 3.99
N THR A 175 -10.70 -1.32 3.93
CA THR A 175 -9.83 -2.33 4.53
C THR A 175 -9.24 -3.26 3.49
N TRP A 176 -8.13 -3.91 3.83
CA TRP A 176 -7.47 -4.91 3.00
C TRP A 176 -7.39 -6.26 3.72
N THR A 177 -7.67 -7.34 2.99
CA THR A 177 -7.45 -8.73 3.42
C THR A 177 -6.03 -9.18 3.11
N SER A 178 -5.40 -8.59 2.09
CA SER A 178 -4.00 -8.83 1.76
C SER A 178 -3.42 -7.65 0.98
N VAL A 179 -2.12 -7.43 1.19
CA VAL A 179 -1.27 -6.62 0.33
C VAL A 179 0.00 -7.42 0.12
N ARG A 180 0.44 -7.59 -1.12
CA ARG A 180 1.58 -8.42 -1.48
C ARG A 180 2.46 -7.69 -2.49
N LEU A 181 3.73 -8.02 -2.52
CA LEU A 181 4.65 -7.51 -3.54
C LEU A 181 5.12 -8.69 -4.41
N ALA A 182 4.58 -8.76 -5.64
CA ALA A 182 4.97 -9.74 -6.63
C ALA A 182 6.16 -9.22 -7.43
N ILE A 183 7.24 -9.99 -7.52
CA ILE A 183 8.50 -9.57 -8.11
C ILE A 183 9.01 -10.66 -9.06
N VAL A 184 9.61 -10.23 -10.16
CA VAL A 184 10.37 -11.09 -11.06
C VAL A 184 11.78 -10.52 -11.18
N TYR A 185 12.80 -11.31 -10.86
CA TYR A 185 14.20 -10.90 -10.87
C TYR A 185 15.14 -12.02 -11.31
N ALA A 186 16.36 -11.68 -11.69
CA ALA A 186 17.44 -12.64 -11.88
C ALA A 186 18.58 -12.28 -10.92
N PRO A 187 19.26 -13.27 -10.30
CA PRO A 187 20.51 -13.03 -9.60
C PRO A 187 21.53 -12.42 -10.58
N ASP A 188 22.37 -11.52 -10.08
CA ASP A 188 23.51 -10.95 -10.81
C ASP A 188 24.59 -12.01 -11.09
#